data_AF-A0A853F3W1-F1
#
_entry.id   AF-A0A853F3W1-F1
#
_cell.length_a   1.000
_cell.length_b   1.000
_cell.length_c   1.000
_cell.angle_alpha   90.00
_cell.angle_beta   90.00
_cell.angle_gamma   90.00
#
_symmetry.space_group_name_H-M   'P 1'
#
loop_
_entity.id
_entity.type
_entity.pdbx_description
1 polymer ?
#
loop_
_entity_poly.entity_id
_entity_poly.type
_entity_poly.pdbx_seq_one_letter_code
_entity_poly.pdbx_strand_id
1 'polypeptide(L)' 'MALMWRLFSPTLADIDGDGDLDLVVGESAGTLKYHQNTGTTSNPAYEAKLR' A
#
# COMPACT_ATOMS: atom_id res chain seq x y z
N MET A 1 6.55 7.24 23.73
CA MET A 1 6.85 8.47 22.97
C MET A 1 7.69 8.06 21.77
N ALA A 2 7.10 7.92 20.59
CA ALA A 2 7.83 7.54 19.38
C ALA A 2 8.42 8.81 18.74
N LEU A 3 9.74 8.82 18.53
CA LEU A 3 10.43 9.94 17.89
C LEU A 3 9.99 10.03 16.43
N MET A 4 9.51 11.21 16.06
CA MET A 4 8.73 11.47 14.86
C MET A 4 9.62 11.60 13.62
N TRP A 5 9.87 10.51 12.90
CA TRP A 5 10.38 10.52 11.50
C TRP A 5 9.56 9.61 10.58
N ARG A 6 8.26 9.41 10.83
CA ARG A 6 7.44 8.59 9.93
C ARG A 6 7.07 9.40 8.69
N LEU A 7 8.01 9.46 7.75
CA LEU A 7 7.82 10.08 6.43
C LEU A 7 6.85 9.27 5.57
N PHE A 8 6.80 7.95 5.79
CA PHE A 8 5.97 6.99 5.07
C PHE A 8 5.33 5.99 6.05
N SER A 9 4.07 5.65 5.81
CA SER A 9 3.26 4.72 6.59
C SER A 9 2.71 3.65 5.64
N PRO A 10 3.48 2.58 5.33
CA PRO A 10 2.98 1.47 4.52
C PRO A 10 1.94 0.65 5.29
N THR A 11 0.94 0.11 4.60
CA THR A 11 -0.09 -0.80 5.12
C THR A 11 -0.51 -1.76 4.02
N LEU A 12 -0.73 -3.02 4.39
CA LEU A 12 -1.31 -4.03 3.50
C LEU A 12 -2.79 -4.19 3.83
N ALA A 13 -3.64 -4.17 2.80
CA ALA A 13 -5.07 -4.40 2.92
C ALA A 13 -5.63 -4.91 1.59
N ASP A 14 -6.64 -5.75 1.64
CA ASP A 14 -7.42 -6.17 0.47
C ASP A 14 -8.39 -5.04 0.10
N ILE A 15 -8.02 -4.20 -0.88
CA ILE A 15 -8.77 -2.98 -1.21
C ILE A 15 -9.83 -3.23 -2.29
N ASP A 16 -9.53 -4.12 -3.24
CA ASP A 16 -10.43 -4.44 -4.34
C ASP A 16 -11.29 -5.69 -4.12
N GLY A 17 -11.03 -6.45 -3.05
CA GLY A 17 -11.85 -7.57 -2.59
C GLY A 17 -11.55 -8.88 -3.32
N ASP A 18 -10.39 -9.02 -3.94
CA ASP A 18 -9.99 -10.22 -4.67
C ASP A 18 -9.32 -11.29 -3.80
N GLY A 19 -9.09 -10.97 -2.52
CA GLY A 19 -8.54 -11.89 -1.53
C GLY A 19 -7.02 -11.89 -1.47
N ASP A 20 -6.35 -11.02 -2.23
CA ASP A 20 -4.95 -10.72 -2.05
C ASP A 20 -4.72 -9.34 -1.40
N LEU A 21 -3.48 -9.04 -1.01
CA LEU A 21 -3.18 -7.82 -0.25
C LEU A 21 -2.51 -6.77 -1.14
N ASP A 22 -3.15 -5.61 -1.20
CA ASP A 22 -2.62 -4.43 -1.86
C ASP A 22 -1.71 -3.62 -0.94
N LEU A 23 -0.83 -2.82 -1.54
CA LEU A 23 0.05 -1.90 -0.82
C LEU A 23 -0.48 -0.46 -0.85
N VAL A 24 -0.78 0.08 0.33
CA VAL A 24 -1.03 1.50 0.54
C VAL A 24 0.14 2.14 1.26
N VAL A 25 0.60 3.29 0.77
CA VAL A 25 1.63 4.08 1.47
C VAL A 25 1.08 5.48 1.72
N GLY A 26 0.89 5.81 2.99
CA GLY A 26 0.62 7.19 3.40
C GLY A 26 1.91 7.98 3.60
N GLU A 27 2.01 9.15 2.97
CA GLU A 27 3.16 10.03 3.14
C GLU A 27 2.84 11.17 4.12
N SER A 28 3.87 11.71 4.77
CA SER A 28 3.74 12.85 5.69
C SER A 28 3.09 14.10 5.07
N ALA A 29 3.11 14.23 3.74
CA ALA A 29 2.45 15.28 3.00
C ALA A 29 0.92 15.09 2.86
N GLY A 30 0.35 14.01 3.42
CA GLY A 30 -1.08 13.69 3.34
C GLY A 30 -1.50 12.99 2.03
N THR A 31 -0.52 12.58 1.21
CA THR A 31 -0.78 11.80 -0.01
C THR A 31 -0.87 10.32 0.30
N LEU A 32 -1.68 9.61 -0.49
CA LEU A 32 -1.77 8.15 -0.49
C LEU A 32 -1.27 7.63 -1.83
N LYS A 33 -0.35 6.68 -1.80
CA LYS A 33 0.02 5.87 -2.96
C LYS A 33 -0.63 4.50 -2.83
N TYR A 34 -1.32 4.08 -3.88
CA TYR A 34 -1.96 2.78 -3.98
C TYR A 34 -1.26 1.93 -5.05
N HIS A 35 -0.84 0.73 -4.67
CA HIS A 35 -0.32 -0.27 -5.58
C HIS A 35 -1.17 -1.52 -5.45
N GLN A 36 -1.88 -1.85 -6.52
CA GLN A 36 -2.67 -3.07 -6.59
C GLN A 36 -1.72 -4.25 -6.72
N ASN A 37 -1.97 -5.35 -6.02
CA ASN A 37 -1.31 -6.60 -6.33
C ASN A 37 -2.08 -7.31 -7.47
N THR A 38 -1.41 -7.49 -8.61
CA THR A 38 -1.96 -8.18 -9.79
C THR A 38 -1.45 -9.62 -9.93
N GLY A 39 -0.71 -10.10 -8.92
CA GLY A 39 -0.13 -11.43 -8.85
C GLY A 39 -1.00 -12.42 -8.07
N THR A 40 -0.39 -13.12 -7.13
CA THR A 40 -1.10 -13.97 -6.16
C THR A 40 -0.54 -13.72 -4.76
N THR A 41 -1.24 -14.17 -3.72
CA THR A 41 -0.76 -14.06 -2.33
C THR A 41 0.64 -14.66 -2.12
N SER A 42 0.99 -15.72 -2.85
CA SER A 42 2.30 -16.40 -2.74
C SER A 42 3.35 -15.88 -3.72
N ASN A 43 2.95 -15.12 -4.74
CA ASN A 43 3.84 -14.49 -5.71
C ASN A 43 3.28 -13.12 -6.14
N PRO A 44 3.39 -12.10 -5.28
CA PRO A 44 2.77 -10.80 -5.51
C PRO A 44 3.47 -10.02 -6.63
N ALA A 45 2.70 -9.23 -7.36
CA ALA A 45 3.18 -8.33 -8.41
C ALA A 45 2.48 -6.98 -8.28
N TYR A 46 3.18 -5.96 -7.81
CA TYR A 46 2.55 -4.68 -7.50
C TYR A 46 2.60 -3.71 -8.68
N GLU A 47 1.43 -3.17 -9.04
CA GLU A 47 1.26 -2.14 -10.06
C GLU A 47 0.77 -0.83 -9.43
N ALA A 48 1.51 0.26 -9.66
CA ALA A 48 1.09 1.58 -9.21
C ALA A 48 -0.18 2.01 -9.94
N LYS A 49 -1.26 2.27 -9.20
CA LYS A 49 -2.48 2.85 -9.73
C LYS A 49 -2.45 4.35 -9.52
N LEU A 50 -2.32 5.09 -10.61
CA LEU A 50 -2.62 6.51 -10.64
C LEU A 50 -4.14 6.66 -10.71
N ARG A 51 -4.75 7.26 -9.70
CA ARG A 51 -6.12 7.79 -9.82
C ARG A 51 -6.01 9.29 -10.08
#